data_AF-A0A2L2Z484-F1
#
_entry.id   AF-A0A2L2Z484-F1
#
_cell.length_a   1.000
_cell.length_b   1.000
_cell.length_c   1.000
_cell.angle_alpha   90.00
_cell.angle_beta   90.00
_cell.angle_gamma   90.00
#
_symmetry.space_group_name_H-M   'P 1'
#
loop_
_entity.id
_entity.type
_entity.pdbx_description
1 polymer ?
#
loop_
_entity_poly.entity_id
_entity_poly.type
_entity_poly.pdbx_seq_one_letter_code
_entity_poly.pdbx_strand_id
1 'polypeptide(L)' 'MYSVKQPARYPHLHVLLNCVYSGVHFIGFLLYFNYLQFTEKPYDLYYPKILDRKFD' A
#
# COMPACT_ATOMS: atom_id res chain seq x y z
N MET A 1 -12.91 10.59 -24.08
CA MET A 1 -12.16 10.70 -22.80
C MET A 1 -11.92 12.18 -22.56
N TYR A 2 -12.65 12.79 -21.61
CA TYR A 2 -12.54 14.23 -21.36
C TYR A 2 -11.35 14.49 -20.43
N SER A 3 -10.30 15.10 -20.95
CA SER A 3 -9.17 15.57 -20.13
C SER A 3 -9.59 16.88 -19.45
N VAL A 4 -9.68 16.86 -18.12
CA VAL A 4 -9.98 18.06 -17.35
C VAL A 4 -8.77 18.99 -17.42
N LYS A 5 -8.98 20.18 -17.99
CA LYS A 5 -7.91 21.17 -18.14
C LYS A 5 -7.46 21.67 -16.77
N GLN A 6 -6.14 21.82 -16.58
CA GLN A 6 -5.57 22.35 -15.34
C GLN A 6 -6.16 23.74 -15.00
N PRO A 7 -6.52 23.99 -13.73
CA PRO A 7 -7.08 25.28 -13.34
C PRO A 7 -6.01 26.38 -13.39
N ALA A 8 -6.34 27.52 -14.02
CA ALA A 8 -5.39 28.63 -14.21
C ALA A 8 -4.85 29.21 -12.89
N ARG A 9 -5.64 29.12 -11.80
CA ARG A 9 -5.26 29.58 -10.47
C ARG A 9 -4.24 28.66 -9.78
N TYR A 10 -4.24 27.36 -10.12
CA TYR A 10 -3.37 26.34 -9.53
C TYR A 10 -2.86 25.39 -10.61
N PRO A 11 -1.89 25.83 -11.43
CA PRO A 11 -1.38 25.03 -12.55
C PRO A 11 -0.75 23.71 -12.10
N HIS A 12 -0.17 23.68 -10.90
CA HIS A 12 0.53 22.50 -10.36
C HIS A 12 -0.37 21.57 -9.54
N LEU A 13 -1.70 21.76 -9.55
CA LEU A 13 -2.62 20.98 -8.72
C LEU A 13 -2.52 19.48 -8.96
N HIS A 14 -2.43 19.05 -10.22
CA HIS A 14 -2.30 17.64 -10.58
C HIS A 14 -0.98 17.03 -10.09
N VAL A 15 0.10 17.81 -10.13
CA VAL A 15 1.42 17.38 -9.62
C VAL A 15 1.35 17.23 -8.10
N LEU A 16 0.74 18.18 -7.41
CA LEU A 16 0.54 18.12 -5.96
C LEU A 16 -0.28 16.88 -5.57
N LEU A 17 -1.37 16.61 -6.29
CA LEU A 17 -2.21 15.45 -6.07
C LEU A 17 -1.44 14.15 -6.26
N ASN A 18 -0.61 14.04 -7.31
CA ASN A 18 0.24 12.87 -7.53
C ASN A 18 1.26 12.68 -6.40
N CYS A 19 1.87 13.77 -5.90
CA CYS A 19 2.78 13.71 -4.76
C CYS A 19 2.07 13.20 -3.50
N VAL A 20 0.91 13.77 -3.17
CA VAL A 20 0.14 13.37 -1.98
C VAL A 20 -0.33 11.92 -2.10
N TYR A 21 -0.86 11.54 -3.26
CA TYR A 21 -1.31 10.17 -3.53
C TYR A 21 -0.17 9.16 -3.36
N SER A 22 0.98 9.43 -3.97
CA SER A 22 2.17 8.59 -3.86
C SER A 22 2.68 8.51 -2.42
N GLY A 23 2.73 9.65 -1.71
CA GLY A 23 3.17 9.71 -0.33
C GLY A 23 2.27 8.91 0.62
N VAL A 24 0.94 9.06 0.49
CA VAL A 24 -0.04 8.29 1.27
C VAL A 24 0.08 6.80 1.00
N HIS A 25 0.24 6.39 -0.27
CA HIS A 25 0.46 4.98 -0.61
C HIS A 25 1.74 4.42 -0.03
N PHE A 26 2.84 5.18 -0.06
CA PHE A 26 4.11 4.73 0.48
C PHE A 26 4.07 4.57 2.01
N ILE A 27 3.47 5.54 2.71
CA ILE A 27 3.29 5.48 4.17
C ILE A 27 2.34 4.33 4.54
N GLY A 28 1.22 4.19 3.83
CA GLY A 28 0.27 3.12 4.05
C GLY A 28 0.90 1.74 3.86
N PHE A 29 1.69 1.57 2.80
CA PHE A 29 2.44 0.34 2.56
C PHE A 29 3.45 0.06 3.66
N LEU A 30 4.22 1.07 4.08
CA LEU A 30 5.19 0.93 5.17
C LEU A 30 4.52 0.45 6.46
N LEU A 31 3.42 1.09 6.86
CA LEU A 31 2.70 0.74 8.08
C LEU A 31 2.06 -0.65 7.98
N TYR A 32 1.45 -0.98 6.85
CA TYR A 32 0.85 -2.30 6.62
C TYR A 32 1.90 -3.41 6.67
N PHE A 33 3.03 -3.22 5.99
CA PHE A 33 4.11 -4.20 5.98
C PHE A 33 4.76 -4.35 7.36
N ASN A 34 4.92 -3.24 8.08
CA ASN A 34 5.42 -3.25 9.45
C ASN A 34 4.46 -3.99 10.39
N TYR A 35 3.15 -3.76 10.26
CA TYR A 35 2.11 -4.49 10.98
C TYR A 35 2.17 -5.99 10.71
N LEU A 36 2.24 -6.41 9.45
CA LEU A 36 2.39 -7.82 9.08
C LEU A 36 3.66 -8.43 9.67
N GLN A 37 4.78 -7.72 9.61
CA GLN A 37 6.06 -8.21 10.13
C GLN A 37 6.04 -8.46 11.65
N PHE A 38 5.30 -7.65 12.41
CA PHE A 38 5.22 -7.79 13.87
C PHE A 38 4.07 -8.70 14.34
N THR A 39 3.00 -8.79 13.56
CA THR A 39 1.76 -9.49 13.97
C THR A 39 1.70 -10.90 13.41
N GLU A 40 2.19 -11.12 12.18
CA GLU A 40 2.23 -12.43 11.57
C GLU A 40 3.58 -13.09 11.83
N LYS A 41 3.56 -14.28 12.42
CA LYS A 41 4.77 -15.09 12.50
C LYS A 41 5.19 -15.44 11.06
N PRO A 42 6.45 -15.23 10.66
CA PRO A 42 6.88 -15.42 9.26
C PRO A 42 6.57 -16.82 8.72
N TYR A 43 6.46 -17.82 9.59
CA TYR A 43 6.09 -19.18 9.19
C TYR A 43 4.64 -19.31 8.67
N ASP A 44 3.68 -18.57 9.22
CA ASP A 44 2.27 -18.63 8.80
C ASP A 44 2.04 -17.89 7.47
N LEU A 45 2.75 -16.77 7.27
CA LEU A 45 2.64 -15.95 6.06
C LEU A 45 3.31 -16.60 4.83
N TYR A 46 4.50 -17.21 4.99
CA TYR A 46 5.26 -17.80 3.87
C TYR A 46 5.00 -19.30 3.67
N TYR A 47 4.50 -20.03 4.68
CA TYR A 47 4.26 -21.48 4.62
C TYR A 47 2.91 -21.91 5.21
N PRO A 48 1.77 -21.42 4.70
CA PRO A 48 0.45 -21.73 5.27
C PRO A 48 0.11 -23.24 5.22
N LYS A 49 0.75 -24.00 4.32
CA LYS A 49 0.47 -25.43 4.07
C LYS A 49 1.20 -26.42 5.00
N ILE A 50 2.13 -25.98 5.84
CA ILE A 50 2.91 -26.89 6.70
C ILE A 50 2.19 -27.17 8.03
N LEU A 51 1.34 -26.24 8.49
CA LEU A 51 0.56 -26.39 9.72
C LEU A 51 -0.64 -27.34 9.58
N ASP A 52 -1.21 -27.46 8.39
CA ASP A 52 -2.36 -28.33 8.12
C ASP A 52 -1.99 -29.83 8.13
N ARG A 53 -0.69 -30.16 8.06
CA ARG A 53 -0.20 -31.54 7.96
C ARG A 53 0.26 -32.15 9.28
N LYS A 54 0.05 -31.46 10.40
CA LYS A 54 0.49 -31.87 11.75
C LYS A 54 -0.63 -32.50 12.59
N PHE A 55 -1.79 -32.80 12.00
CA PHE A 55 -2.95 -33.40 12.66
C PHE A 55 -3.48 -34.66 11.95
N ASP A 56 -2.58 -35.50 11.43
CA ASP A 56 -2.84 -36.92 11.14
C ASP A 56 -1.87 -37.80 11.94
#